data_AF-A0A968BZ71-F1
#
_entry.id   AF-A0A968BZ71-F1
#
_cell.length_a   1.000
_cell.length_b   1.000
_cell.length_c   1.000
_cell.angle_alpha   90.00
_cell.angle_beta   90.00
_cell.angle_gamma   90.00
#
_symmetry.space_group_name_H-M   'P 1'
#
loop_
_entity.id
_entity.type
_entity.pdbx_description
1 polymer ?
#
loop_
_entity_poly.entity_id
_entity_poly.type
_entity_poly.pdbx_seq_one_letter_code
_entity_poly.pdbx_strand_id
1 'polypeptide(L)' 'YLIPTVYDMPDEIHPLVLEIADPQGPYGVRGLGEMPMLVLAPAILDAIHDATGIWFTKLPVKAEDVLLALAAREDGGEG' A
#
# COMPACT_ATOMS: atom_id res chain seq x y z
N TYR A 1 1.81 -8.56 -18.49
CA TYR A 1 2.20 -7.45 -17.61
C TYR A 1 0.99 -6.55 -17.46
N LEU A 2 0.54 -6.29 -16.23
CA LEU A 2 -0.63 -5.46 -15.97
C LEU A 2 -0.18 -4.07 -15.56
N ILE A 3 -0.78 -3.05 -16.16
CA ILE A 3 -0.66 -1.66 -15.75
C ILE A 3 -2.04 -1.24 -15.26
N PRO A 4 -2.15 -0.64 -14.05
CA PRO A 4 -3.42 -0.12 -13.57
C PRO A 4 -4.06 0.83 -14.58
N THR A 5 -5.35 0.66 -14.80
CA THR A 5 -6.20 1.55 -15.58
C THR A 5 -6.85 2.59 -14.66
N VAL A 6 -7.62 3.52 -15.23
CA VAL A 6 -8.39 4.49 -14.45
C VAL A 6 -9.40 3.82 -13.50
N TYR A 7 -9.86 2.61 -13.82
CA TYR A 7 -10.81 1.87 -12.98
C TYR A 7 -10.15 1.14 -11.80
N ASP A 8 -8.82 1.05 -11.78
CA ASP A 8 -8.07 0.43 -10.68
C ASP A 8 -7.67 1.44 -9.59
N MET A 9 -7.92 2.74 -9.83
CA MET A 9 -7.63 3.81 -8.88
C MET A 9 -8.73 3.93 -7.81
N PRO A 10 -8.39 4.31 -6.56
CA PRO A 10 -9.39 4.73 -5.60
C PRO A 10 -10.18 5.94 -6.12
N ASP A 11 -11.44 6.04 -5.69
CA ASP A 11 -12.34 7.16 -6.05
C ASP A 11 -11.80 8.53 -5.60
N GLU A 12 -11.09 8.55 -4.46
CA GLU A 12 -10.52 9.76 -3.87
C GLU A 12 -9.05 9.56 -3.45
N ILE A 13 -8.24 10.59 -3.66
CA ILE A 13 -6.87 10.71 -3.15
C ILE A 13 -6.80 12.02 -2.37
N HIS A 14 -6.42 11.95 -1.10
CA HIS A 14 -6.27 13.12 -0.24
C HIS A 14 -4.79 13.44 -0.02
N PRO A 15 -4.16 14.29 -0.87
CA PRO A 15 -2.79 14.72 -0.66
C PRO A 15 -2.72 15.70 0.52
N LEU A 16 -1.88 15.38 1.50
CA LEU A 16 -1.52 16.30 2.57
C LEU A 16 -0.16 16.92 2.25
N VAL A 17 -0.17 18.20 1.85
CA VAL A 17 1.05 18.95 1.54
C VAL A 17 1.59 19.57 2.82
N LEU A 18 2.78 19.14 3.23
CA LEU A 18 3.46 19.67 4.41
C LEU A 18 4.58 20.62 3.99
N GLU A 19 4.43 21.90 4.35
CA GLU A 19 5.38 22.96 4.05
C GLU A 19 6.46 23.07 5.14
N ILE A 20 7.33 22.06 5.20
CA ILE A 20 8.45 22.05 6.14
C ILE A 20 9.72 22.37 5.34
N ALA A 21 10.25 23.58 5.53
CA ALA A 21 11.41 24.06 4.79
C ALA A 21 12.66 23.17 5.05
N ASP A 22 13.33 22.76 3.98
CA ASP A 22 14.64 22.13 4.05
C ASP A 22 15.74 23.20 4.11
N PRO A 23 16.55 23.28 5.19
CA PRO A 23 17.62 24.26 5.29
C PRO A 23 18.71 24.10 4.23
N GLN A 24 18.79 22.95 3.56
CA GLN A 24 19.77 22.67 2.49
C GLN A 24 19.17 22.82 1.09
N GLY A 25 17.84 22.94 0.97
CA GLY A 25 17.14 23.02 -0.31
C GLY A 25 17.05 24.46 -0.84
N PRO A 26 17.19 24.69 -2.16
CA PRO A 26 16.90 26.01 -2.72
C PRO A 26 15.44 26.37 -2.45
N TYR A 27 15.18 27.59 -1.99
CA TYR A 27 13.83 28.03 -1.58
C TYR A 27 13.16 27.15 -0.50
N GLY A 28 13.92 26.31 0.21
CA GLY A 28 13.40 25.40 1.23
C GLY A 28 12.66 24.17 0.70
N VAL A 29 12.69 23.88 -0.60
CA VAL A 29 11.94 22.77 -1.20
C VAL A 29 12.68 21.43 -1.09
N ARG A 30 11.92 20.33 -1.14
CA ARG A 30 12.44 18.96 -1.19
C ARG A 30 11.91 18.22 -2.42
N GLY A 31 12.66 17.23 -2.89
CA GLY A 31 12.17 16.31 -3.92
C GLY A 31 11.02 15.47 -3.41
N LEU A 32 9.93 15.37 -4.20
CA LEU A 32 8.73 14.59 -3.86
C LEU A 32 8.42 13.46 -4.85
N GLY A 33 9.04 13.44 -6.04
CA GLY A 33 8.62 12.55 -7.13
C GLY A 33 8.59 11.05 -6.79
N GLU A 34 9.57 10.58 -6.00
CA GLU A 34 9.72 9.14 -5.67
C GLU A 34 9.08 8.78 -4.33
N MET A 35 8.97 9.74 -3.41
CA MET A 35 8.57 9.48 -2.02
C MET A 35 7.20 8.80 -1.88
N PRO A 36 6.13 9.20 -2.60
CA PRO A 36 4.85 8.51 -2.56
C PRO A 36 4.91 7.07 -3.08
N MET A 37 5.83 6.76 -4.00
CA MET A 37 5.95 5.41 -4.58
C MET A 37 6.51 4.42 -3.56
N LEU A 38 7.41 4.87 -2.69
CA LEU A 38 8.05 4.04 -1.66
C LEU A 38 7.05 3.53 -0.62
N VAL A 39 6.03 4.34 -0.31
CA VAL A 39 5.06 4.04 0.76
C VAL A 39 3.81 3.31 0.27
N LEU A 40 3.55 3.27 -1.03
CA LEU A 40 2.33 2.68 -1.58
C LEU A 40 2.20 1.19 -1.27
N ALA A 41 3.21 0.39 -1.62
CA ALA A 41 3.19 -1.06 -1.39
C ALA A 41 3.04 -1.44 0.10
N PRO A 42 3.84 -0.89 1.04
CA PRO A 42 3.65 -1.21 2.46
C PRO A 42 2.31 -0.72 3.01
N ALA A 43 1.78 0.43 2.57
CA ALA A 43 0.46 0.89 3.01
C ALA A 43 -0.67 -0.05 2.57
N ILE A 44 -0.61 -0.58 1.34
CA ILE A 44 -1.57 -1.58 0.86
C ILE A 44 -1.44 -2.89 1.66
N LEU A 45 -0.22 -3.36 1.94
CA LEU A 45 0.00 -4.56 2.75
C LEU A 45 -0.54 -4.42 4.18
N ASP A 46 -0.33 -3.26 4.80
CA ASP A 46 -0.85 -2.94 6.13
C ASP A 46 -2.39 -2.92 6.12
N ALA A 47 -3.02 -2.34 5.10
CA ALA A 47 -4.47 -2.36 4.95
C ALA A 47 -5.05 -3.78 4.74
N ILE A 48 -4.35 -4.64 3.98
CA ILE A 48 -4.74 -6.05 3.85
C ILE A 48 -4.63 -6.75 5.21
N HIS A 49 -3.55 -6.50 5.96
CA HIS A 49 -3.40 -7.06 7.31
C HIS A 49 -4.46 -6.53 8.27
N ASP A 50 -4.80 -5.25 8.25
CA ASP A 50 -5.87 -4.69 9.09
C ASP A 50 -7.23 -5.33 8.78
N ALA A 51 -7.56 -5.49 7.50
CA ALA A 51 -8.82 -6.08 7.06
C ALA A 51 -8.91 -7.60 7.30
N THR A 52 -7.79 -8.31 7.14
CA THR A 52 -7.78 -9.77 7.15
C THR A 52 -7.18 -10.35 8.42
N GLY A 53 -6.21 -9.71 9.06
CA GLY A 53 -5.35 -10.24 10.12
C GLY A 53 -4.16 -11.06 9.61
N ILE A 54 -3.83 -10.99 8.32
CA ILE A 54 -2.80 -11.83 7.67
C ILE A 54 -1.68 -10.95 7.11
N TRP A 55 -0.43 -11.30 7.42
CA TRP A 55 0.75 -10.66 6.84
C TRP A 55 1.21 -11.36 5.56
N PHE A 56 1.43 -10.59 4.50
CA PHE A 56 2.07 -11.05 3.26
C PHE A 56 3.48 -10.47 3.14
N THR A 57 4.45 -11.31 2.77
CA THR A 57 5.87 -10.94 2.65
C THR A 57 6.39 -11.01 1.21
N LYS A 58 5.51 -11.33 0.26
CA LYS A 58 5.81 -11.44 -1.17
C LYS A 58 4.88 -10.55 -1.97
N LEU A 59 5.45 -9.79 -2.89
CA LEU A 59 4.73 -8.94 -3.83
C LEU A 59 4.81 -9.49 -5.27
N PRO A 60 3.83 -9.19 -6.14
CA PRO A 60 2.53 -8.59 -5.79
C PRO A 60 1.67 -9.57 -5.00
N VAL A 61 0.81 -9.06 -4.10
CA VAL A 61 -0.28 -9.85 -3.50
C VAL A 61 -1.45 -9.86 -4.47
N LYS A 62 -1.83 -11.03 -4.95
CA LYS A 62 -2.98 -11.19 -5.84
C LYS A 62 -4.24 -11.55 -5.06
N ALA A 63 -5.39 -11.36 -5.68
CA ALA A 63 -6.67 -11.76 -5.08
C ALA A 63 -6.71 -13.25 -4.71
N GLU A 64 -6.10 -14.13 -5.53
CA GLU A 64 -6.03 -15.56 -5.25
C GLU A 64 -5.16 -15.86 -4.01
N ASP A 65 -4.07 -15.11 -3.82
CA ASP A 65 -3.21 -15.26 -2.64
C ASP A 65 -3.98 -14.93 -1.35
N VAL A 66 -4.80 -13.86 -1.39
CA VAL A 66 -5.67 -13.46 -0.27
C VAL A 66 -6.74 -14.51 0.01
N LEU A 67 -7.42 -15.00 -1.03
CA LEU A 67 -8.47 -16.01 -0.90
C LEU A 67 -7.94 -17.30 -0.27
N LEU A 68 -6.81 -17.81 -0.75
CA LEU A 68 -6.19 -19.02 -0.22
C LEU A 68 -5.74 -18.84 1.23
N ALA A 69 -5.19 -17.68 1.57
CA ALA A 69 -4.76 -17.39 2.94
C ALA A 69 -5.94 -17.31 3.93
N LEU A 70 -7.08 -16.75 3.50
CA LEU A 70 -8.29 -16.72 4.30
C LEU A 70 -8.85 -18.13 4.54
N ALA A 71 -8.97 -18.95 3.49
CA ALA A 71 -9.45 -20.33 3.61
C ALA A 71 -8.56 -21.18 4.54
N ALA A 72 -7.23 -21.10 4.37
CA ALA A 72 -6.28 -21.81 5.22
C ALA A 72 -6.37 -21.40 6.70
N ARG A 73 -6.82 -20.17 6.99
CA ARG A 73 -7.03 -19.72 8.36
C ARG A 73 -8.31 -20.28 8.98
N GLU A 74 -9.39 -20.37 8.21
CA GLU A 74 -10.65 -20.96 8.67
C GLU A 74 -10.45 -22.43 9.06
N ASP A 75 -9.73 -23.19 8.23
CA ASP A 75 -9.39 -24.60 8.51
C ASP A 75 -8.49 -24.78 9.75
N GLY A 76 -7.72 -23.76 10.12
CA GLY A 76 -6.85 -23.75 11.29
C GLY A 76 -7.51 -23.25 12.59
N GLY A 77 -8.75 -22.76 12.52
CA GLY A 77 -9.51 -22.16 13.64
C GLY A 77 -10.42 -23.13 14.40
N GLU A 78 -10.50 -24.41 14.00
CA GLU A 78 -11.31 -25.46 14.66
C GLU A 78 -10.51 -26.32 15.66
N GLY A 79 -9.42 -25.80 16.23
CA GLY A 79 -8.58 -26.48 17.22
C GLY A 79 -8.62 -25.86 18.62
#